data_AF-A0A7S1M8L4-F1
#
_entry.id   AF-A0A7S1M8L4-F1
#
_cell.length_a   1.000
_cell.length_b   1.000
_cell.length_c   1.000
_cell.angle_alpha   90.00
_cell.angle_beta   90.00
_cell.angle_gamma   90.00
#
_symmetry.space_group_name_H-M   'P 1'
#
loop_
_entity.id
_entity.type
_entity.pdbx_description
1 polymer ?
#
loop_
_entity_poly.entity_id
_entity_poly.type
_entity_poly.pdbx_seq_one_letter_code
_entity_poly.pdbx_strand_id
1 'polypeptide(L)'
;EMNSKHAYDMLMQDLKAQIDQATQDRTEKAETKAKKLQAKADAEGDLTDTTSTRDADKQYLSDLTATCEQKATDFESRQQLRADEIESITKAIEILSSSAVTGNADKYLPKLLQKGTALAALRADMQGQAQKQAAQYLRSRAEQLDSRVLSALAGRVSDDPFRKVKKML
;
A
#
# COMPACT_ATOMS: atom_id res chain seq x y z
N GLU A 1 56.42 -71.45 14.04
CA GLU A 1 55.33 -71.13 13.11
C GLU A 1 54.08 -70.55 13.75
N MET A 2 53.60 -71.06 14.90
CA MET A 2 52.35 -70.59 15.52
C MET A 2 52.42 -69.13 16.00
N ASN A 3 53.55 -68.69 16.58
CA ASN A 3 53.74 -67.30 17.03
C ASN A 3 53.76 -66.28 15.90
N SER A 4 54.33 -66.62 14.74
CA SER A 4 54.41 -65.72 13.59
C SER A 4 53.06 -65.53 12.91
N LYS A 5 52.22 -66.58 12.84
CA LYS A 5 50.83 -66.45 12.38
C LYS A 5 50.00 -65.59 13.33
N HIS A 6 50.09 -65.84 14.63
CA HIS A 6 49.36 -65.04 15.61
C HIS A 6 49.73 -63.55 15.58
N ALA A 7 51.02 -63.22 15.48
CA ALA A 7 51.47 -61.83 15.38
C ALA A 7 50.97 -61.14 14.08
N TYR A 8 50.96 -61.87 12.96
CA TYR A 8 50.41 -61.38 11.70
C TYR A 8 48.89 -61.13 11.80
N ASP A 9 48.15 -62.07 12.39
CA ASP A 9 46.69 -61.94 12.56
C ASP A 9 46.33 -60.75 13.45
N MET A 10 47.08 -60.55 14.54
CA MET A 10 46.93 -59.37 15.42
C MET A 10 47.21 -58.07 14.68
N LEU A 11 48.27 -58.00 13.87
CA LEU A 11 48.60 -56.82 13.07
C LEU A 11 47.51 -56.53 12.03
N MET A 12 47.01 -57.55 11.35
CA MET A 12 45.91 -57.42 10.39
C MET A 12 44.63 -56.91 11.05
N GLN A 13 44.33 -57.38 12.26
CA GLN A 13 43.17 -56.95 13.02
C GLN A 13 43.30 -55.48 13.45
N ASP A 14 44.48 -55.08 13.92
CA ASP A 14 44.77 -53.69 14.30
C ASP A 14 44.71 -52.74 13.09
N LEU A 15 45.35 -53.10 11.97
CA LEU A 15 45.27 -52.32 10.72
C LEU A 15 43.83 -52.17 10.22
N LYS A 16 43.03 -53.24 10.33
CA LYS A 16 41.61 -53.19 9.94
C LYS A 16 40.82 -52.25 10.84
N ALA A 17 41.03 -52.32 12.16
CA ALA A 17 40.42 -51.38 13.10
C ALA A 17 40.83 -49.92 12.83
N GLN A 18 42.10 -49.67 12.52
CA GLN A 18 42.59 -48.34 12.16
C GLN A 18 41.95 -47.82 10.87
N ILE A 19 41.83 -48.66 9.83
CA ILE A 19 41.17 -48.29 8.57
C ILE A 19 39.69 -47.98 8.80
N ASP A 20 39.01 -48.80 9.59
CA ASP A 20 37.58 -48.61 9.89
C ASP A 20 37.38 -47.29 10.66
N GLN A 21 38.19 -47.03 11.69
CA GLN A 21 38.14 -45.77 12.45
C GLN A 21 38.45 -44.55 11.54
N ALA A 22 39.52 -44.62 10.75
CA ALA A 22 39.88 -43.53 9.84
C ALA A 22 38.79 -43.27 8.78
N THR A 23 38.11 -44.32 8.32
CA THR A 23 37.00 -44.22 7.37
C THR A 23 35.77 -43.59 8.02
N GLN A 24 35.46 -43.95 9.26
CA GLN A 24 34.40 -43.34 10.04
C GLN A 24 34.67 -41.85 10.28
N ASP A 25 35.84 -41.50 10.83
CA ASP A 25 36.28 -40.12 11.07
C ASP A 25 36.21 -39.27 9.79
N ARG A 26 36.67 -39.82 8.66
CA ARG A 26 36.62 -39.13 7.37
C ARG A 26 35.18 -38.83 6.97
N THR A 27 34.28 -39.79 7.16
CA THR A 27 32.87 -39.67 6.78
C THR A 27 32.18 -38.61 7.65
N GLU A 28 32.36 -38.67 8.98
CA GLU A 28 31.80 -37.69 9.92
C GLU A 28 32.32 -36.26 9.66
N LYS A 29 33.63 -36.11 9.37
CA LYS A 29 34.22 -34.82 9.01
C LYS A 29 33.69 -34.30 7.68
N ALA A 30 33.50 -35.17 6.68
CA ALA A 30 32.94 -34.78 5.39
C ALA A 30 31.49 -34.29 5.53
N GLU A 31 30.66 -35.02 6.30
CA GLU A 31 29.29 -34.61 6.60
C GLU A 31 29.23 -33.30 7.38
N THR A 32 30.08 -33.15 8.39
CA THR A 32 30.16 -31.91 9.18
C THR A 32 30.59 -30.73 8.31
N LYS A 33 31.57 -30.91 7.43
CA LYS A 33 32.00 -29.89 6.47
C LYS A 33 30.86 -29.49 5.55
N ALA A 34 30.12 -30.46 5.00
CA ALA A 34 28.98 -30.19 4.13
C ALA A 34 27.91 -29.36 4.86
N LYS A 35 27.53 -29.77 6.08
CA LYS A 35 26.56 -29.03 6.92
C LYS A 35 27.02 -27.61 7.21
N LYS A 36 28.31 -27.40 7.52
CA LYS A 36 28.87 -26.06 7.79
C LYS A 36 28.93 -25.19 6.54
N LEU A 37 29.22 -25.75 5.37
CA LEU A 37 29.20 -25.01 4.11
C LEU A 37 27.78 -24.59 3.75
N GLN A 38 26.79 -25.45 3.96
CA GLN A 38 25.39 -25.11 3.74
C GLN A 38 24.93 -24.01 4.71
N ALA A 39 25.16 -24.17 6.01
CA ALA A 39 24.81 -23.15 7.00
C ALA A 39 25.50 -21.79 6.73
N LYS A 40 26.73 -21.81 6.19
CA LYS A 40 27.42 -20.59 5.77
C LYS A 40 26.69 -19.93 4.58
N ALA A 41 26.36 -20.70 3.56
CA ALA A 41 25.67 -20.19 2.37
C ALA A 41 24.30 -19.61 2.74
N ASP A 42 23.55 -20.31 3.59
CA ASP A 42 22.25 -19.84 4.09
C ASP A 42 22.41 -18.51 4.85
N ALA A 43 23.38 -18.42 5.76
CA ALA A 43 23.64 -17.18 6.52
C ALA A 43 24.12 -16.01 5.64
N GLU A 44 24.91 -16.27 4.60
CA GLU A 44 25.33 -15.25 3.62
C GLU A 44 24.14 -14.76 2.77
N GLY A 45 23.21 -15.66 2.43
CA GLY A 45 21.93 -15.32 1.79
C GLY A 45 21.07 -14.44 2.68
N ASP A 46 20.81 -14.88 3.90
CA ASP A 46 20.01 -14.14 4.89
C ASP A 46 20.57 -12.74 5.16
N LEU A 47 21.90 -12.62 5.26
CA LEU A 47 22.57 -11.33 5.45
C LEU A 47 22.32 -10.39 4.26
N THR A 48 22.40 -10.92 3.04
CA THR A 48 22.19 -10.15 1.81
C THR A 48 20.74 -9.65 1.73
N ASP A 49 19.78 -10.55 1.95
CA ASP A 49 18.35 -10.23 1.92
C ASP A 49 18.00 -9.21 3.00
N THR A 50 18.45 -9.44 4.23
CA THR A 50 18.23 -8.53 5.37
C THR A 50 18.82 -7.15 5.12
N THR A 51 20.03 -7.09 4.55
CA THR A 51 20.71 -5.83 4.22
C THR A 51 19.95 -5.07 3.16
N SER A 52 19.52 -5.76 2.09
CA SER A 52 18.74 -5.19 0.99
C SER A 52 17.41 -4.61 1.49
N THR A 53 16.65 -5.40 2.27
CA THR A 53 15.38 -4.95 2.86
C THR A 53 15.58 -3.75 3.78
N ARG A 54 16.58 -3.79 4.67
CA ARG A 54 16.88 -2.68 5.58
C ARG A 54 17.20 -1.40 4.82
N ASP A 55 17.98 -1.48 3.74
CA ASP A 55 18.40 -0.30 3.00
C ASP A 55 17.23 0.29 2.19
N ALA A 56 16.35 -0.56 1.64
CA ALA A 56 15.09 -0.14 1.05
C ALA A 56 14.16 0.55 2.08
N ASP A 57 14.02 -0.02 3.27
CA ASP A 57 13.20 0.54 4.36
C ASP A 57 13.73 1.90 4.83
N LYS A 58 15.06 2.07 4.92
CA LYS A 58 15.68 3.36 5.26
C LYS A 58 15.38 4.42 4.21
N GLN A 59 15.46 4.06 2.92
CA GLN A 59 15.14 4.99 1.85
C GLN A 59 13.67 5.38 1.89
N TYR A 60 12.77 4.39 2.02
CA TYR A 60 11.34 4.65 2.16
C TYR A 60 11.02 5.56 3.35
N LEU A 61 11.65 5.33 4.51
CA LEU A 61 11.48 6.16 5.69
C LEU A 61 11.93 7.61 5.43
N SER A 62 13.07 7.80 4.77
CA SER A 62 13.57 9.13 4.41
C SER A 62 12.59 9.88 3.51
N ASP A 63 12.12 9.22 2.44
CA ASP A 63 11.18 9.81 1.49
C ASP A 63 9.83 10.12 2.14
N LEU A 64 9.36 9.24 3.02
CA LEU A 64 8.13 9.44 3.78
C LEU A 64 8.24 10.63 4.74
N THR A 65 9.34 10.75 5.48
CA THR A 65 9.58 11.87 6.38
C THR A 65 9.59 13.20 5.62
N ALA A 66 10.34 13.27 4.51
CA ALA A 66 10.39 14.48 3.68
C ALA A 66 9.00 14.85 3.12
N THR A 67 8.23 13.85 2.67
CA THR A 67 6.86 14.06 2.19
C THR A 67 5.94 14.58 3.30
N CYS A 68 6.06 14.03 4.51
CA CYS A 68 5.27 14.47 5.66
C CYS A 68 5.59 15.92 6.06
N GLU A 69 6.87 16.28 6.12
CA GLU A 69 7.32 17.64 6.44
C GLU A 69 6.83 18.66 5.40
N GLN A 70 6.97 18.34 4.11
CA GLN A 70 6.48 19.18 3.03
C GLN A 70 4.96 19.37 3.13
N LYS A 71 4.20 18.28 3.32
CA LYS A 71 2.74 18.36 3.44
C LYS A 71 2.30 19.14 4.66
N ALA A 72 3.00 19.02 5.79
CA ALA A 72 2.71 19.78 6.99
C ALA A 72 2.90 21.30 6.72
N THR A 73 4.02 21.66 6.10
CA THR A 73 4.32 23.05 5.73
C THR A 73 3.30 23.62 4.73
N ASP A 74 2.97 22.85 3.69
CA ASP A 74 1.96 23.24 2.70
C ASP A 74 0.58 23.41 3.33
N PHE A 75 0.22 22.54 4.28
CA PHE A 75 -1.05 22.63 5.00
C PHE A 75 -1.10 23.88 5.86
N GLU A 76 -0.06 24.18 6.63
CA GLU A 76 0.02 25.39 7.46
C GLU A 76 -0.07 26.66 6.61
N SER A 77 0.67 26.72 5.50
CA SER A 77 0.61 27.82 4.54
C SER A 77 -0.81 28.03 3.98
N ARG A 78 -1.49 26.94 3.59
CA ARG A 78 -2.89 26.99 3.12
C ARG A 78 -3.86 27.45 4.20
N GLN A 79 -3.64 27.05 5.44
CA GLN A 79 -4.48 27.47 6.57
C GLN A 79 -4.35 28.98 6.81
N GLN A 80 -3.14 29.53 6.72
CA GLN A 80 -2.92 30.97 6.81
C GLN A 80 -3.59 31.71 5.64
N LEU A 81 -3.34 31.27 4.40
CA LEU A 81 -3.95 31.88 3.21
C LEU A 81 -5.48 31.87 3.29
N ARG A 82 -6.07 30.77 3.79
CA ARG A 82 -7.52 30.68 3.98
C ARG A 82 -8.03 31.65 5.04
N ALA A 83 -7.27 31.87 6.12
CA ALA A 83 -7.63 32.86 7.13
C ALA A 83 -7.64 34.28 6.52
N ASP A 84 -6.60 34.62 5.76
CA ASP A 84 -6.48 35.92 5.07
C ASP A 84 -7.59 36.11 4.00
N GLU A 85 -7.94 35.05 3.27
CA GLU A 85 -9.07 35.03 2.34
C GLU A 85 -10.40 35.30 3.05
N ILE A 86 -10.65 34.64 4.18
CA ILE A 86 -11.88 34.83 4.97
C ILE A 86 -11.95 36.27 5.50
N GLU A 87 -10.85 36.83 5.98
CA GLU A 87 -10.80 38.23 6.43
C GLU A 87 -11.10 39.18 5.27
N SER A 88 -10.50 38.94 4.10
CA SER A 88 -10.69 39.75 2.90
C SER A 88 -12.14 39.70 2.40
N ILE A 89 -12.76 38.51 2.37
CA ILE A 89 -14.17 38.33 2.01
C ILE A 89 -15.08 39.03 3.03
N THR A 90 -14.79 38.91 4.32
CA THR A 90 -15.54 39.60 5.38
C THR A 90 -15.50 41.12 5.17
N LYS A 91 -14.32 41.70 4.94
CA LYS A 91 -14.16 43.13 4.64
C LYS A 91 -14.91 43.55 3.37
N ALA A 92 -14.88 42.72 2.32
CA ALA A 92 -15.64 42.99 1.10
C ALA A 92 -17.15 43.01 1.36
N ILE A 93 -17.65 42.06 2.15
CA ILE A 93 -19.06 42.02 2.58
C ILE A 93 -19.41 43.29 3.39
N GLU A 94 -18.56 43.71 4.33
CA GLU A 94 -18.77 44.93 5.12
C GLU A 94 -18.87 46.18 4.23
N ILE A 95 -17.93 46.35 3.29
CA ILE A 95 -17.93 47.48 2.34
C ILE A 95 -19.19 47.46 1.47
N LEU A 96 -19.54 46.30 0.90
CA LEU A 96 -20.73 46.15 0.05
C LEU A 96 -22.03 46.35 0.84
N SER A 97 -22.07 45.98 2.12
CA SER A 97 -23.22 46.15 3.01
C SER A 97 -23.33 47.56 3.59
N SER A 98 -22.31 48.40 3.43
CA SER A 98 -22.33 49.77 3.92
C SER A 98 -23.42 50.59 3.22
N SER A 99 -23.99 51.57 3.93
CA SER A 99 -25.01 52.47 3.41
C SER A 99 -24.55 53.30 2.20
N ALA A 100 -23.23 53.47 2.04
CA ALA A 100 -22.62 54.15 0.90
C ALA A 100 -22.74 53.35 -0.42
N VAL A 101 -22.85 52.02 -0.36
CA VAL A 101 -22.87 51.14 -1.54
C VAL A 101 -24.23 50.49 -1.76
N THR A 102 -24.93 50.08 -0.69
CA THR A 102 -26.24 49.39 -0.76
C THR A 102 -27.33 50.17 -1.51
N GLY A 103 -27.34 51.50 -1.45
CA GLY A 103 -28.29 52.35 -2.20
C GLY A 103 -27.93 52.60 -3.67
N ASN A 104 -26.70 52.25 -4.10
CA ASN A 104 -26.22 52.44 -5.47
C ASN A 104 -26.44 51.20 -6.36
N ALA A 105 -26.59 50.01 -5.77
CA ALA A 105 -26.86 48.79 -6.52
C ALA A 105 -28.17 48.88 -7.33
N ASP A 106 -29.23 49.47 -6.76
CA ASP A 106 -30.51 49.68 -7.45
C ASP A 106 -30.43 50.71 -8.60
N LYS A 107 -29.43 51.60 -8.57
CA LYS A 107 -29.24 52.66 -9.56
C LYS A 107 -28.32 52.24 -10.72
N TYR A 108 -27.35 51.36 -10.48
CA TYR A 108 -26.29 51.03 -11.44
C TYR A 108 -26.21 49.54 -11.83
N LEU A 109 -26.88 48.62 -11.12
CA LEU A 109 -26.85 47.20 -11.42
C LEU A 109 -28.12 46.78 -12.18
N PRO A 110 -28.06 46.42 -13.48
CA PRO A 110 -29.19 45.80 -14.14
C PRO A 110 -29.52 44.48 -13.44
N LYS A 111 -30.80 44.24 -13.11
CA LYS A 111 -31.27 43.05 -12.38
C LYS A 111 -30.69 41.77 -13.01
N LEU A 112 -29.78 41.12 -12.29
CA LEU A 112 -29.08 39.92 -12.76
C LEU A 112 -30.07 38.76 -12.93
N LEU A 113 -30.39 38.41 -14.19
CA LEU A 113 -31.24 37.29 -14.59
C LEU A 113 -30.49 35.95 -14.49
N GLN A 114 -30.00 35.55 -13.32
CA GLN A 114 -29.47 34.20 -13.11
C GLN A 114 -30.62 33.20 -12.86
N LYS A 115 -31.27 32.74 -13.94
CA LYS A 115 -32.05 31.49 -13.95
C LYS A 115 -31.15 30.37 -14.51
N GLY A 116 -30.59 29.52 -13.66
CA GLY A 116 -29.63 28.49 -14.08
C GLY A 116 -29.71 27.18 -13.31
N THR A 117 -30.78 26.41 -13.49
CA THR A 117 -30.91 25.01 -12.99
C THR A 117 -30.27 23.96 -13.92
N ALA A 118 -29.71 24.36 -15.07
CA ALA A 118 -29.30 23.43 -16.13
C ALA A 118 -28.05 22.58 -15.81
N LEU A 119 -27.11 23.08 -14.99
CA LEU A 119 -25.82 22.41 -14.74
C LEU A 119 -25.87 21.31 -13.66
N ALA A 120 -26.88 21.33 -12.78
CA ALA A 120 -27.07 20.32 -11.74
C ALA A 120 -27.72 19.04 -12.29
N ALA A 121 -28.63 19.17 -13.28
CA ALA A 121 -29.32 18.04 -13.90
C ALA A 121 -28.37 17.15 -14.73
N LEU A 122 -27.38 17.73 -15.41
CA LEU A 122 -26.45 16.98 -16.26
C LEU A 122 -25.51 16.05 -15.47
N ARG A 123 -25.12 16.46 -14.25
CA ARG A 123 -24.22 15.66 -13.40
C ARG A 123 -24.93 14.49 -12.71
N ALA A 124 -26.22 14.63 -12.42
CA ALA A 124 -27.02 13.57 -11.80
C ALA A 124 -27.24 12.37 -12.74
N ASP A 125 -27.35 12.62 -14.05
CA ASP A 125 -27.63 11.57 -15.05
C ASP A 125 -26.37 10.75 -15.42
N MET A 126 -25.22 11.41 -15.58
CA MET A 126 -23.96 10.72 -15.93
C MET A 126 -23.46 9.77 -14.83
N GLN A 127 -23.64 10.12 -13.56
CA GLN A 127 -23.18 9.30 -12.44
C GLN A 127 -24.02 8.02 -12.30
N GLY A 128 -25.32 8.08 -12.61
CA GLY A 128 -26.21 6.92 -12.60
C GLY A 128 -25.95 5.93 -13.74
N GLN A 129 -25.51 6.40 -14.91
CA GLN A 129 -25.23 5.54 -16.06
C GLN A 129 -23.93 4.74 -15.88
N ALA A 130 -22.86 5.37 -15.39
CA ALA A 130 -21.59 4.69 -15.10
C ALA A 130 -21.74 3.62 -14.01
N GLN A 131 -22.52 3.92 -12.97
CA GLN A 131 -22.79 3.00 -11.86
C GLN A 131 -23.57 1.74 -12.31
N LYS A 132 -24.54 1.89 -13.23
CA LYS A 132 -25.26 0.76 -13.84
C LYS A 132 -24.36 -0.14 -14.68
N GLN A 133 -23.48 0.46 -15.50
CA GLN A 133 -22.53 -0.29 -16.33
C GLN A 133 -21.54 -1.07 -15.47
N ALA A 134 -21.01 -0.45 -14.41
CA ALA A 134 -20.13 -1.10 -13.45
C ALA A 134 -20.82 -2.28 -12.74
N ALA A 135 -22.06 -2.10 -12.29
CA ALA A 135 -22.83 -3.18 -11.64
C ALA A 135 -23.08 -4.36 -12.58
N GLN A 136 -23.41 -4.12 -13.86
CA GLN A 136 -23.60 -5.18 -14.86
C GLN A 136 -22.31 -5.93 -15.15
N TYR A 137 -21.19 -5.21 -15.31
CA TYR A 137 -19.88 -5.81 -15.52
C TYR A 137 -19.49 -6.72 -14.36
N LEU A 138 -19.65 -6.23 -13.12
CA LEU A 138 -19.35 -6.98 -11.91
C LEU A 138 -20.24 -8.23 -11.76
N ARG A 139 -21.52 -8.17 -12.15
CA ARG A 139 -22.40 -9.36 -12.20
C ARG A 139 -21.92 -10.40 -13.21
N SER A 140 -21.60 -9.97 -14.43
CA SER A 140 -21.14 -10.89 -15.49
C SER A 140 -19.84 -11.61 -15.09
N ARG A 141 -18.94 -10.92 -14.39
CA ARG A 141 -17.70 -11.52 -13.86
C ARG A 141 -17.94 -12.37 -12.63
N ALA A 142 -18.90 -12.01 -11.78
CA ALA A 142 -19.31 -12.85 -10.65
C ALA A 142 -19.85 -14.21 -11.12
N GLU A 143 -20.64 -14.24 -12.19
CA GLU A 143 -21.18 -15.48 -12.78
C GLU A 143 -20.09 -16.32 -13.45
N GLN A 144 -19.17 -15.69 -14.20
CA GLN A 144 -18.06 -16.41 -14.85
C GLN A 144 -17.04 -16.99 -13.87
N LEU A 145 -16.85 -16.34 -12.71
CA LEU A 145 -15.85 -16.72 -11.71
C LEU A 145 -16.45 -17.39 -10.47
N ASP A 146 -17.77 -17.65 -10.46
CA ASP A 146 -18.54 -18.12 -9.31
C ASP A 146 -18.22 -17.38 -7.99
N SER A 147 -18.05 -16.06 -8.09
CA SER A 147 -17.56 -15.22 -6.99
C SER A 147 -18.69 -14.54 -6.25
N ARG A 148 -18.97 -15.02 -5.03
CA ARG A 148 -19.95 -14.42 -4.11
C ARG A 148 -19.61 -12.99 -3.71
N VAL A 149 -18.33 -12.64 -3.65
CA VAL A 149 -17.85 -11.30 -3.30
C VAL A 149 -18.18 -10.30 -4.40
N LEU A 150 -17.95 -10.66 -5.67
CA LEU A 150 -18.28 -9.81 -6.81
C LEU A 150 -19.79 -9.63 -6.97
N SER A 151 -20.58 -10.68 -6.70
CA SER A 151 -22.04 -10.59 -6.70
C SER A 151 -22.58 -9.64 -5.62
N ALA A 152 -22.05 -9.75 -4.39
CA ALA A 152 -22.41 -8.84 -3.30
C ALA A 152 -21.99 -7.39 -3.57
N LEU A 153 -20.82 -7.18 -4.17
CA LEU A 153 -20.34 -5.86 -4.56
C LEU A 153 -21.21 -5.25 -5.67
N ALA A 154 -21.60 -6.03 -6.68
CA ALA A 154 -22.49 -5.57 -7.73
C ALA A 154 -23.88 -5.18 -7.21
N GLY A 155 -24.39 -5.88 -6.19
CA GLY A 155 -25.60 -5.48 -5.45
C GLY A 155 -25.45 -4.10 -4.81
N ARG A 156 -24.37 -3.89 -4.05
CA ARG A 156 -24.09 -2.61 -3.37
C ARG A 156 -23.83 -1.45 -4.33
N VAL A 157 -23.20 -1.70 -5.48
CA VAL A 157 -23.00 -0.67 -6.52
C VAL A 157 -24.31 -0.37 -7.24
N SER A 158 -25.27 -1.28 -7.32
CA SER A 158 -26.58 -1.01 -7.90
C SER A 158 -27.48 -0.15 -7.00
N ASP A 159 -27.30 -0.22 -5.68
CA ASP A 159 -28.05 0.57 -4.72
C ASP A 159 -27.38 1.94 -4.56
N ASP A 160 -28.11 3.04 -4.77
CA ASP A 160 -27.62 4.40 -4.44
C ASP A 160 -27.97 4.67 -2.96
N PRO A 161 -27.01 4.55 -2.02
CA PRO A 161 -27.26 4.69 -0.58
C PRO A 161 -27.70 6.11 -0.18
N PHE A 162 -27.51 7.10 -1.05
CA PHE A 162 -27.88 8.49 -0.80
C PHE A 162 -29.13 8.94 -1.56
N ARG A 163 -29.80 8.03 -2.28
CA ARG A 163 -31.00 8.37 -3.06
C ARG A 163 -32.13 8.96 -2.20
N LYS A 164 -32.25 8.49 -0.94
CA LYS A 164 -33.24 8.98 0.02
C LYS A 164 -32.89 10.37 0.55
N VAL A 165 -31.61 10.65 0.75
CA VAL A 165 -31.09 11.95 1.19
C VAL A 165 -31.22 13.00 0.09
N LYS A 166 -30.91 12.64 -1.17
CA LYS A 166 -31.08 13.51 -2.34
C LYS A 166 -32.54 13.90 -2.64
N LYS A 167 -33.53 13.11 -2.19
CA LYS A 167 -34.96 13.43 -2.35
C LYS A 167 -35.51 14.37 -1.26
N MET A 168 -34.73 14.60 -0.19
CA MET A 168 -35.12 15.46 0.93
C MET A 168 -34.50 16.86 0.85
N LEU A 169 -33.58 17.09 -0.09
CA LEU A 169 -33.06 18.39 -0.50
C LEU A 169 -33.83 18.89 -1.72
#